data_AF-A0A7X9CHP1-F1
#
_entry.id   AF-A0A7X9CHP1-F1
#
_cell.length_a   1.000
_cell.length_b   1.000
_cell.length_c   1.000
_cell.angle_alpha   90.00
_cell.angle_beta   90.00
_cell.angle_gamma   90.00
#
_symmetry.space_group_name_H-M   'P 1'
#
loop_
_entity.id
_entity.type
_entity.pdbx_description
1 polymer ?
#
loop_
_entity_poly.entity_id
_entity_poly.type
_entity_poly.pdbx_seq_one_letter_code
_entity_poly.pdbx_strand_id
1 'polypeptide(L)'
;MIRSLQIKLVLSLALLVLMLLAAAVMSMMEFRNMGDSVKGVLNNNFSSIEAAKRMMESLEREDSGLLLWIIGEREEGSQTILASHAIISIVAAILFALLLYYFIRIYFFRPVKHLTESIRDYYPEKGRLDGGIVSRDEFKKLEEEMNNLISRLLWRREQPKD
;
A
#
# COMPACT_ATOMS: atom_id res chain seq x y z
N MET A 1 -56.32 -19.83 -36.95
CA MET A 1 -55.08 -20.62 -36.84
C MET A 1 -53.88 -19.68 -36.78
N ILE A 2 -53.49 -19.24 -35.59
CA ILE A 2 -52.27 -18.43 -35.40
C ILE A 2 -51.10 -19.41 -35.36
N ARG A 3 -50.49 -19.69 -36.51
CA ARG A 3 -49.24 -20.43 -36.62
C ARG A 3 -48.42 -19.86 -37.75
N SER A 4 -47.46 -19.01 -37.44
CA SER A 4 -46.27 -18.90 -38.29
C SER A 4 -45.09 -18.52 -37.42
N LEU A 5 -43.93 -19.09 -37.77
CA LEU A 5 -42.60 -18.86 -37.20
C LEU A 5 -42.31 -17.37 -36.90
N GLN A 6 -42.96 -16.47 -37.64
CA GLN A 6 -42.84 -15.02 -37.55
C GLN A 6 -43.20 -14.46 -36.16
N ILE A 7 -44.25 -14.96 -35.49
CA ILE A 7 -44.59 -14.46 -34.14
C ILE A 7 -43.53 -14.84 -33.11
N LYS A 8 -42.98 -16.06 -33.20
CA LYS A 8 -41.88 -16.50 -32.31
C LYS A 8 -40.62 -15.67 -32.53
N LEU A 9 -40.32 -15.32 -33.78
CA LEU A 9 -39.17 -14.50 -34.16
C LEU A 9 -39.35 -13.02 -33.76
N VAL A 10 -40.55 -12.47 -33.90
CA VAL A 10 -40.88 -11.12 -33.45
C VAL A 10 -40.84 -11.02 -31.92
N LEU A 11 -41.31 -12.04 -31.19
CA LEU A 11 -41.27 -12.06 -29.73
C LEU A 11 -39.84 -12.14 -29.18
N SER A 12 -38.97 -12.96 -29.77
CA SER A 12 -37.57 -13.02 -29.35
C SER A 12 -36.81 -11.72 -29.67
N LEU A 13 -37.11 -11.10 -30.82
CA LEU A 13 -36.55 -9.80 -31.18
C LEU A 13 -37.06 -8.69 -30.24
N ALA A 14 -38.36 -8.69 -29.93
CA ALA A 14 -38.95 -7.74 -28.99
C ALA A 14 -38.34 -7.87 -27.60
N LEU A 15 -38.11 -9.10 -27.11
CA LEU A 15 -37.41 -9.35 -25.85
C LEU A 15 -35.98 -8.80 -25.87
N LEU A 16 -35.25 -8.98 -26.97
CA LEU A 16 -33.89 -8.46 -27.13
C LEU A 16 -33.87 -6.93 -27.08
N VAL A 17 -34.80 -6.27 -27.78
CA VAL A 17 -34.96 -4.81 -27.71
C VAL A 17 -35.26 -4.36 -26.28
N LEU A 18 -36.12 -5.07 -25.57
CA LEU A 18 -36.47 -4.77 -24.18
C LEU A 18 -35.26 -4.92 -23.24
N MET A 19 -34.45 -5.96 -23.44
CA MET A 19 -33.19 -6.15 -22.71
C MET A 19 -32.18 -5.05 -23.01
N LEU A 20 -32.06 -4.60 -24.27
CA LEU A 20 -31.17 -3.48 -24.63
C LEU A 20 -31.60 -2.17 -23.98
N LEU A 21 -32.91 -1.91 -23.93
CA LEU A 21 -33.45 -0.73 -23.23
C LEU A 21 -33.16 -0.79 -21.73
N ALA A 22 -33.37 -1.94 -21.11
CA ALA A 22 -33.04 -2.14 -19.69
C ALA A 22 -31.53 -1.98 -19.44
N ALA A 23 -30.68 -2.53 -20.31
CA ALA A 23 -29.22 -2.37 -20.22
C ALA A 23 -28.79 -0.91 -20.39
N ALA A 24 -29.42 -0.15 -21.29
CA ALA A 24 -29.12 1.27 -21.47
C ALA A 24 -29.49 2.10 -20.23
N VAL A 25 -30.65 1.82 -19.62
CA VAL A 25 -31.06 2.47 -18.36
C VAL A 25 -30.10 2.12 -17.23
N MET A 26 -29.76 0.84 -17.06
CA MET A 26 -28.79 0.41 -16.04
C MET A 26 -27.41 1.04 -16.25
N SER A 27 -26.91 1.06 -17.49
CA SER A 27 -25.65 1.72 -17.85
C SER A 27 -25.66 3.21 -17.52
N MET A 28 -26.77 3.91 -17.79
CA MET A 28 -26.91 5.32 -17.44
C MET A 28 -26.90 5.55 -15.93
N MET A 29 -27.51 4.66 -15.15
CA MET A 29 -27.47 4.72 -13.69
C MET A 29 -26.06 4.48 -13.15
N GLU A 30 -25.38 3.45 -13.65
CA GLU A 30 -24.02 3.11 -13.25
C GLU A 30 -23.03 4.23 -13.59
N PHE A 31 -23.17 4.82 -14.78
CA PHE A 31 -22.34 5.94 -15.23
C PHE A 31 -22.54 7.19 -14.37
N ARG A 32 -23.76 7.45 -13.90
CA ARG A 32 -24.05 8.55 -12.95
C ARG A 32 -23.39 8.30 -11.59
N ASN A 33 -23.50 7.09 -11.05
CA ASN A 33 -22.86 6.69 -9.80
C ASN A 33 -21.32 6.82 -9.88
N MET A 34 -20.75 6.43 -11.01
CA MET A 34 -19.32 6.60 -11.31
C MET A 34 -18.95 8.09 -11.34
N GLY A 35 -19.76 8.93 -12.00
CA GLY A 35 -19.53 10.38 -12.07
C GLY A 35 -19.48 11.05 -10.70
N ASP A 36 -20.38 10.69 -9.79
CA ASP A 36 -20.40 11.23 -8.43
C ASP A 36 -19.23 10.74 -7.58
N SER A 37 -18.84 9.47 -7.76
CA SER A 37 -17.64 8.91 -7.11
C SER A 37 -16.35 9.60 -7.59
N VAL A 38 -16.23 9.84 -8.89
CA VAL A 38 -15.09 10.58 -9.48
C VAL A 38 -15.03 12.01 -8.95
N LYS A 39 -16.16 12.71 -8.83
CA LYS A 39 -16.21 14.05 -8.20
C LYS A 39 -15.75 14.00 -6.75
N GLY A 40 -16.16 12.98 -5.99
CA GLY A 40 -15.71 12.77 -4.61
C GLY A 40 -14.20 12.60 -4.51
N VAL A 41 -13.62 11.73 -5.34
CA VAL A 41 -12.16 11.51 -5.40
C VAL A 41 -11.43 12.79 -5.81
N LEU A 42 -11.92 13.51 -6.82
CA LEU A 42 -11.31 14.75 -7.28
C LEU A 42 -11.34 15.83 -6.19
N ASN A 43 -12.47 15.99 -5.49
CA ASN A 43 -12.59 16.94 -4.39
C ASN A 43 -11.65 16.61 -3.23
N ASN A 44 -11.53 15.33 -2.87
CA ASN A 44 -10.58 14.89 -1.84
C ASN A 44 -9.13 15.13 -2.25
N ASN A 45 -8.80 14.92 -3.53
CA ASN A 45 -7.47 15.22 -4.07
C ASN A 45 -7.20 16.73 -4.05
N PHE A 46 -8.15 17.57 -4.44
CA PHE A 46 -8.04 19.03 -4.31
C PHE A 46 -7.83 19.46 -2.87
N SER A 47 -8.58 18.88 -1.92
CA SER A 47 -8.39 19.15 -0.49
C SER A 47 -7.01 18.71 0.00
N SER A 48 -6.48 17.59 -0.50
CA SER A 48 -5.13 17.10 -0.17
C SER A 48 -4.04 18.01 -0.74
N ILE A 49 -4.22 18.51 -1.96
CA ILE A 49 -3.33 19.49 -2.59
C ILE A 49 -3.35 20.81 -1.81
N GLU A 50 -4.53 21.29 -1.41
CA GLU A 50 -4.67 22.49 -0.59
C GLU A 50 -4.02 22.32 0.80
N ALA A 51 -4.15 21.14 1.42
CA ALA A 51 -3.44 20.81 2.65
C ALA A 51 -1.91 20.83 2.44
N ALA A 52 -1.42 20.22 1.34
CA ALA A 52 0.01 20.24 1.00
C ALA A 52 0.53 21.66 0.75
N LYS A 53 -0.27 22.52 0.10
CA LYS A 53 0.06 23.92 -0.11
C LYS A 53 0.20 24.67 1.22
N ARG A 54 -0.73 24.47 2.17
CA ARG A 54 -0.65 25.08 3.50
C ARG A 54 0.56 24.59 4.31
N MET A 55 0.93 23.32 4.17
CA MET A 55 2.18 22.81 4.77
C MET A 55 3.40 23.47 4.15
N MET A 56 3.44 23.61 2.82
CA MET A 56 4.52 24.28 2.10
C MET A 56 4.65 25.76 2.52
N GLU A 57 3.53 26.48 2.58
CA GLU A 57 3.48 27.87 3.07
C GLU A 57 3.96 27.98 4.54
N SER A 58 3.62 26.99 5.39
CA SER A 58 4.11 26.95 6.77
C SER A 58 5.62 26.74 6.85
N LEU A 59 6.20 25.93 5.96
CA LEU A 59 7.64 25.70 5.85
C LEU A 59 8.38 26.95 5.35
N GLU A 60 7.85 27.63 4.33
CA GLU A 60 8.47 28.88 3.83
C GLU A 60 8.51 29.99 4.90
N ARG A 61 7.46 30.08 5.73
CA ARG A 61 7.46 30.97 6.89
C ARG A 61 8.45 30.54 7.96
N GLU A 62 8.66 29.24 8.14
CA GLU A 62 9.66 28.71 9.08
C GLU A 62 11.08 29.06 8.62
N ASP A 63 11.40 28.83 7.34
CA ASP A 63 12.69 29.20 6.76
C ASP A 63 12.95 30.72 6.88
N SER A 64 11.94 31.54 6.64
CA SER A 64 12.02 33.00 6.82
C SER A 64 12.23 33.38 8.28
N GLY A 65 11.54 32.71 9.21
CA GLY A 65 11.71 32.93 10.65
C GLY A 65 13.09 32.52 11.16
N LEU A 66 13.64 31.41 10.66
CA LEU A 66 15.01 30.97 10.95
C LEU A 66 16.04 31.97 10.41
N LEU A 67 15.84 32.50 9.20
CA LEU A 67 16.71 33.51 8.63
C LEU A 67 16.72 34.78 9.50
N LEU A 68 15.54 35.30 9.87
CA LEU A 68 15.38 36.46 10.76
C LEU A 68 16.08 36.24 12.11
N TRP A 69 15.93 35.04 12.67
CA TRP A 69 16.58 34.68 13.93
C TRP A 69 18.11 34.64 13.83
N ILE A 70 18.65 34.15 12.70
CA ILE A 70 20.09 34.09 12.44
C ILE A 70 20.71 35.47 12.23
N ILE A 71 20.01 36.39 11.53
CA ILE A 71 20.54 37.73 11.20
C ILE A 71 20.43 38.75 12.35
N GLY A 72 19.86 38.36 13.49
CA GLY A 72 19.83 39.17 14.71
C GLY A 72 18.45 39.68 15.12
N GLU A 73 17.44 39.55 14.25
CA GLU A 73 16.03 39.92 14.51
C GLU A 73 15.33 38.82 15.34
N ARG A 74 15.86 38.54 16.52
CA ARG A 74 15.49 37.36 17.33
C ARG A 74 14.03 37.35 17.79
N GLU A 75 13.45 38.51 18.08
CA GLU A 75 12.05 38.62 18.48
C GLU A 75 11.11 38.31 17.31
N GLU A 76 11.35 38.91 16.15
CA GLU A 76 10.51 38.75 14.96
C GLU A 76 10.66 37.36 14.35
N GLY A 77 11.89 36.83 14.30
CA GLY A 77 12.16 35.45 13.88
C GLY A 77 11.51 34.42 14.82
N SER A 78 11.62 34.62 16.15
CA SER A 78 11.01 33.71 17.12
C SER A 78 9.48 33.76 17.08
N GLN A 79 8.86 34.93 16.88
CA GLN A 79 7.40 35.03 16.70
C GLN A 79 6.94 34.32 15.43
N THR A 80 7.69 34.47 14.33
CA THR A 80 7.40 33.81 13.04
C THR A 80 7.49 32.29 13.15
N ILE A 81 8.49 31.76 13.87
CA ILE A 81 8.67 30.31 14.13
C ILE A 81 7.60 29.77 15.09
N LEU A 82 7.17 30.53 16.10
CA LEU A 82 6.15 30.09 17.06
C LEU A 82 4.72 30.15 16.49
N ALA A 83 4.47 30.99 15.48
CA ALA A 83 3.18 31.13 14.82
C ALA A 83 2.93 30.10 13.70
N SER A 84 3.97 29.45 13.17
CA SER A 84 3.80 28.17 12.45
C SER A 84 3.63 27.05 13.49
N HIS A 85 2.83 26.03 13.19
CA HIS A 85 2.63 24.87 14.06
C HIS A 85 3.91 23.98 14.19
N ALA A 86 5.10 24.59 14.22
CA ALA A 86 6.42 23.99 14.10
C ALA A 86 6.71 22.98 15.22
N ILE A 87 6.36 23.32 16.47
CA ILE A 87 6.61 22.43 17.61
C ILE A 87 5.79 21.14 17.49
N ILE A 88 4.53 21.25 17.06
CA ILE A 88 3.62 20.09 16.93
C ILE A 88 4.12 19.17 15.81
N SER A 89 4.52 19.74 14.67
CA SER A 89 5.03 18.98 13.52
C SER A 89 6.36 18.30 13.81
N ILE A 90 7.29 18.97 14.50
CA ILE A 90 8.58 18.38 14.89
C ILE A 90 8.36 17.22 15.88
N VAL A 91 7.50 17.41 16.88
CA VAL A 91 7.18 16.35 17.85
C VAL A 91 6.51 15.17 17.16
N ALA A 92 5.56 15.41 16.24
CA ALA A 92 4.91 14.35 15.47
C ALA A 92 5.90 13.62 14.55
N ALA A 93 6.82 14.34 13.89
CA ALA A 93 7.84 13.74 13.02
C ALA A 93 8.82 12.86 13.80
N ILE A 94 9.27 13.31 14.98
CA ILE A 94 10.14 12.53 15.85
C ILE A 94 9.42 11.27 16.36
N LEU A 95 8.17 11.41 16.82
CA LEU A 95 7.36 10.26 17.25
C LEU A 95 7.15 9.25 16.13
N PHE A 96 6.84 9.74 14.93
CA PHE A 96 6.64 8.88 13.75
C PHE A 96 7.95 8.18 13.35
N ALA A 97 9.08 8.87 13.34
CA ALA A 97 10.38 8.28 13.03
C ALA A 97 10.78 7.19 14.02
N LEU A 98 10.55 7.40 15.33
CA LEU A 98 10.82 6.40 16.37
C LEU A 98 9.92 5.18 16.22
N LEU A 99 8.63 5.39 15.96
CA LEU A 99 7.67 4.32 15.70
C LEU A 99 8.09 3.52 14.47
N LEU A 100 8.39 4.19 13.36
CA LEU A 100 8.79 3.56 12.11
C LEU A 100 10.10 2.76 12.27
N TYR A 101 11.08 3.30 12.99
CA TYR A 101 12.30 2.59 13.36
C TYR A 101 12.00 1.29 14.13
N TYR A 102 11.10 1.35 15.11
CA TYR A 102 10.68 0.19 15.89
C TYR A 102 10.01 -0.88 15.01
N PHE A 103 9.09 -0.47 14.13
CA PHE A 103 8.42 -1.38 13.20
C PHE A 103 9.40 -2.05 12.23
N ILE A 104 10.27 -1.28 11.56
CA ILE A 104 11.25 -1.86 10.63
C ILE A 104 12.16 -2.87 11.36
N ARG A 105 12.60 -2.54 12.58
CA ARG A 105 13.45 -3.44 13.37
C ARG A 105 12.79 -4.78 13.67
N ILE A 106 11.52 -4.79 14.05
CA ILE A 106 10.81 -6.02 14.44
C ILE A 106 10.36 -6.82 13.22
N TYR A 107 9.76 -6.16 12.24
CA TYR A 107 9.09 -6.84 11.14
C TYR A 107 10.02 -7.16 9.97
N PHE A 108 11.14 -6.43 9.81
CA PHE A 108 12.04 -6.63 8.66
C PHE A 108 13.45 -7.07 9.09
N PHE A 109 14.15 -6.27 9.90
CA PHE A 109 15.56 -6.53 10.19
C PHE A 109 15.78 -7.83 10.96
N ARG A 110 14.95 -8.13 11.97
CA ARG A 110 15.07 -9.38 12.75
C ARG A 110 14.85 -10.63 11.90
N PRO A 111 13.74 -10.77 11.14
CA PRO A 111 13.55 -11.92 10.26
C PRO A 111 14.67 -12.10 9.23
N VAL A 112 15.12 -11.02 8.59
CA VAL A 112 16.21 -11.06 7.60
C VAL A 112 17.50 -11.58 8.23
N LYS A 113 17.85 -11.07 9.42
CA LYS A 113 19.06 -11.51 10.15
C LYS A 113 18.99 -12.99 10.50
N HIS A 114 17.88 -13.42 11.10
CA HIS A 114 17.71 -14.82 11.49
C HIS A 114 17.72 -15.78 10.30
N LEU A 115 17.09 -15.41 9.18
CA LEU A 115 17.12 -16.22 7.97
C LEU A 115 18.56 -16.34 7.43
N THR A 116 19.28 -15.21 7.36
CA THR A 116 20.67 -15.20 6.89
C THR A 116 21.59 -16.04 7.78
N GLU A 117 21.48 -15.92 9.10
CA GLU A 117 22.25 -16.71 10.06
C GLU A 117 21.89 -18.20 9.96
N SER A 118 20.62 -18.52 9.81
CA SER A 118 20.15 -19.91 9.71
C SER A 118 20.66 -20.59 8.44
N ILE A 119 20.75 -19.85 7.33
CA ILE A 119 21.35 -20.33 6.07
C ILE A 119 22.86 -20.51 6.21
N ARG A 120 23.55 -19.51 6.77
CA ARG A 120 25.01 -19.56 6.95
C ARG A 120 25.44 -20.73 7.83
N ASP A 121 24.68 -20.97 8.89
CA ASP A 121 25.01 -21.97 9.91
C ASP A 121 24.30 -23.32 9.62
N TYR A 122 23.82 -23.52 8.38
CA TYR A 122 23.19 -24.77 7.94
C TYR A 122 24.21 -25.84 7.55
N TYR A 123 23.96 -27.06 7.99
CA TYR A 123 24.70 -28.26 7.57
C TYR A 123 23.71 -29.38 7.20
N PRO A 124 24.03 -30.27 6.23
CA PRO A 124 23.09 -31.25 5.68
C PRO A 124 22.42 -32.17 6.72
N GLU A 125 23.12 -32.53 7.79
CA GLU A 125 22.59 -33.40 8.86
C GLU A 125 21.49 -32.72 9.70
N LYS A 126 21.41 -31.39 9.66
CA LYS A 126 20.37 -30.60 10.34
C LYS A 126 18.98 -30.84 9.73
N GLY A 127 18.92 -31.29 8.48
CA GLY A 127 17.69 -31.67 7.76
C GLY A 127 16.76 -30.51 7.36
N ARG A 128 16.68 -29.44 8.15
CA ARG A 128 15.88 -28.24 7.86
C ARG A 128 16.50 -26.96 8.40
N LEU A 129 16.25 -25.86 7.72
CA LEU A 129 16.42 -24.51 8.21
C LEU A 129 15.30 -24.18 9.20
N ASP A 130 15.68 -23.82 10.42
CA ASP A 130 14.77 -23.25 11.41
C ASP A 130 15.21 -21.82 11.67
N GLY A 131 14.57 -20.88 10.97
CA GLY A 131 14.85 -19.45 11.05
C GLY A 131 14.21 -18.78 12.26
N GLY A 132 13.43 -19.51 13.07
CA GLY A 132 12.69 -18.91 14.19
C GLY A 132 11.74 -17.79 13.76
N ILE A 133 11.32 -17.78 12.48
CA ILE A 133 10.45 -16.73 11.94
C ILE A 133 9.05 -16.94 12.53
N VAL A 134 8.68 -16.07 13.47
CA VAL A 134 7.38 -16.10 14.17
C VAL A 134 6.25 -15.50 13.32
N SER A 135 6.59 -14.59 12.39
CA SER A 135 5.60 -13.98 11.49
C SER A 135 4.93 -15.02 10.59
N ARG A 136 3.72 -14.76 10.12
CA ARG A 136 2.98 -15.62 9.17
C ARG A 136 2.89 -14.97 7.78
N ASP A 137 3.89 -14.18 7.44
CA ASP A 137 3.96 -13.38 6.23
C ASP A 137 4.90 -14.01 5.19
N GLU A 138 5.36 -13.21 4.23
CA GLU A 138 6.26 -13.61 3.16
C GLU A 138 7.59 -14.17 3.69
N PHE A 139 8.08 -13.74 4.87
CA PHE A 139 9.32 -14.27 5.44
C PHE A 139 9.16 -15.72 5.89
N LYS A 140 8.00 -16.08 6.44
CA LYS A 140 7.73 -17.47 6.83
C LYS A 140 7.55 -18.37 5.62
N LYS A 141 6.82 -17.89 4.62
CA LYS A 141 6.68 -18.58 3.34
C LYS A 141 8.04 -18.80 2.68
N LEU A 142 8.95 -17.83 2.76
CA LEU A 142 10.31 -17.97 2.25
C LEU A 142 11.09 -19.07 2.98
N GLU A 143 11.02 -19.14 4.31
CA GLU A 143 11.62 -20.22 5.10
C GLU A 143 11.10 -21.62 4.67
N GLU A 144 9.79 -21.74 4.45
CA GLU A 144 9.16 -22.98 3.99
C GLU A 144 9.64 -23.40 2.60
N GLU A 145 9.68 -22.47 1.64
CA GLU A 145 10.15 -22.78 0.29
C GLU A 145 11.64 -23.11 0.25
N MET A 146 12.46 -22.46 1.09
CA MET A 146 13.86 -22.85 1.24
C MET A 146 14.02 -24.27 1.79
N ASN A 147 13.21 -24.64 2.78
CA ASN A 147 13.18 -26.01 3.31
C ASN A 147 12.73 -27.03 2.25
N ASN A 148 11.74 -26.69 1.42
CA ASN A 148 11.32 -27.52 0.29
C ASN A 148 12.48 -27.75 -0.70
N LEU A 149 13.22 -26.69 -1.04
CA LEU A 149 14.38 -26.80 -1.93
C LEU A 149 15.48 -27.67 -1.33
N ILE A 150 15.83 -27.48 -0.06
CA ILE A 150 16.82 -28.30 0.65
C ILE A 150 16.41 -29.77 0.62
N SER A 151 15.14 -30.06 0.91
CA SER A 151 14.62 -31.43 0.92
C SER A 151 14.76 -32.10 -0.46
N ARG A 152 14.48 -31.38 -1.54
CA ARG A 152 14.67 -31.86 -2.93
C ARG A 152 16.14 -32.10 -3.27
N LEU A 153 17.05 -31.25 -2.79
CA LEU A 153 18.48 -31.40 -3.02
C LEU A 153 19.07 -32.58 -2.25
N LEU A 154 18.67 -32.79 -1.00
CA LEU A 154 19.08 -33.94 -0.20
C LEU A 154 18.59 -35.25 -0.81
N TRP A 155 17.32 -35.32 -1.20
CA TRP A 155 16.75 -36.47 -1.90
C TRP A 155 17.53 -36.84 -3.17
N ARG A 156 17.93 -35.84 -3.97
CA ARG A 156 18.74 -36.08 -5.18
C ARG A 156 20.13 -36.62 -4.86
N ARG A 157 20.74 -36.21 -3.74
CA ARG A 157 22.08 -36.68 -3.33
C ARG A 157 22.08 -38.15 -2.92
N GLU A 158 20.98 -38.64 -2.37
CA GLU A 158 20.84 -40.02 -1.86
C GLU A 158 20.49 -41.05 -2.95
N GLN A 159 20.15 -40.62 -4.17
CA GLN A 159 19.93 -41.55 -5.28
C GLN A 159 21.27 -42.07 -5.83
N PRO A 160 21.42 -43.40 -6.01
CA PRO A 160 22.59 -43.95 -6.67
C PRO A 160 22.69 -43.40 -8.10
N LYS A 161 23.90 -43.00 -8.49
CA LYS A 161 24.19 -42.67 -9.89
C LYS A 161 24.23 -43.99 -10.66
N ASP A 162 23.15 -44.28 -11.39
CA ASP A 162 23.15 -45.28 -12.45
C ASP A 162 24.07 -44.86 -13.61
#